data_AF-A0AAP2D4P7-F1
#
_entry.id   AF-A0AAP2D4P7-F1
#
_cell.length_a   1.000
_cell.length_b   1.000
_cell.length_c   1.000
_cell.angle_alpha   90.00
_cell.angle_beta   90.00
_cell.angle_gamma   90.00
#
_symmetry.space_group_name_H-M   'P 1'
#
loop_
_entity.id
_entity.type
_entity.pdbx_description
1 polymer ?
#
loop_
_entity_poly.entity_id
_entity_poly.type
_entity_poly.pdbx_seq_one_letter_code
_entity_poly.pdbx_strand_id
1 'polypeptide(L)'
;MAVVVGDSPLKDISGTIDELVFKKYKDKTVVTRRPSRSRKKNSPLQQLSCSRFKEASRYARSILRDPVKREHYRKLAVKLKKHCAYNVIISEYMLRVSIEAKDVKASTRGRARIVLTATKKGFKVKQVDVKLTSSTGAVLSSGQARQINSTDWVYTSNMPFSHPCILTVTAIDAFDQASIEKITFPLAPLSP
;
A
#
# COMPACT_ATOMS: atom_id res chain seq x y z
N MET A 1 0.83 2.20 30.73
CA MET A 1 -0.04 3.28 30.19
C MET A 1 -1.33 3.19 30.97
N ALA A 2 -1.79 4.30 31.56
CA ALA A 2 -3.04 4.33 32.33
C ALA A 2 -4.04 5.28 31.64
N VAL A 3 -5.32 4.92 31.68
CA VAL A 3 -6.42 5.76 31.20
C VAL A 3 -7.12 6.33 32.43
N VAL A 4 -7.35 7.64 32.46
CA VAL A 4 -8.12 8.29 33.53
C VAL A 4 -9.60 7.95 33.33
N VAL A 5 -10.24 7.41 34.36
CA VAL A 5 -11.67 7.01 34.36
C VAL A 5 -12.43 7.82 35.41
N GLY A 6 -13.72 8.07 35.15
CA GLY A 6 -14.60 8.84 36.04
C GLY A 6 -14.39 10.36 35.94
N ASP A 7 -14.95 11.10 36.90
CA ASP A 7 -14.74 12.54 37.06
C ASP A 7 -13.54 12.82 37.96
N SER A 8 -12.40 12.29 37.55
CA SER A 8 -11.12 12.61 38.18
C SER A 8 -10.72 14.06 37.85
N PRO A 9 -10.16 14.82 38.81
CA PRO A 9 -9.61 16.16 38.53
C PRO A 9 -8.50 16.15 37.46
N LEU A 10 -7.95 14.96 37.15
CA LEU A 10 -6.92 14.77 36.12
C LEU A 10 -7.49 14.69 34.69
N LYS A 11 -8.81 14.69 34.52
CA LYS A 11 -9.50 14.45 33.24
C LYS A 11 -9.23 15.55 32.19
N ASP A 12 -9.04 16.79 32.62
CA ASP A 12 -8.80 17.92 31.71
C ASP A 12 -7.38 18.49 31.73
N ILE A 13 -6.51 17.92 32.55
CA ILE A 13 -5.11 18.31 32.62
C ILE A 13 -4.38 17.80 31.36
N SER A 14 -3.52 18.64 30.81
CA SER A 14 -2.62 18.27 29.72
C SER A 14 -1.23 18.84 30.00
N GLY A 15 -0.18 18.18 29.50
CA GLY A 15 1.19 18.60 29.71
C GLY A 15 2.01 17.58 30.49
N THR A 16 3.10 18.04 31.09
CA THR A 16 4.05 17.18 31.78
C THR A 16 4.18 17.61 33.24
N ILE A 17 4.01 16.67 34.16
CA ILE A 17 4.25 16.85 35.58
C ILE A 17 5.33 15.84 35.95
N ASP A 18 6.54 16.34 36.21
CA ASP A 18 7.70 15.52 36.54
C ASP A 18 7.94 14.38 35.51
N GLU A 19 7.92 13.11 35.93
CA GLU A 19 8.06 11.95 35.05
C GLU A 19 6.76 11.53 34.34
N LEU A 20 5.64 12.22 34.53
CA LEU A 20 4.34 11.86 33.95
C LEU A 20 3.93 12.86 32.86
N VAL A 21 3.43 12.31 31.76
CA VAL A 21 2.87 13.07 30.63
C VAL A 21 1.39 12.75 30.51
N PHE A 22 0.57 13.80 30.61
CA PHE A 22 -0.87 13.79 30.42
C PHE A 22 -1.18 14.22 28.99
N LYS A 23 -1.77 13.31 28.22
CA LYS A 23 -2.10 13.55 26.80
C LYS A 23 -3.52 13.12 26.49
N LYS A 24 -4.22 13.93 25.70
CA LYS A 24 -5.56 13.60 25.19
C LYS A 24 -5.44 12.75 23.93
N TYR A 25 -6.03 11.55 23.96
CA TYR A 25 -6.22 10.70 22.79
C TYR A 25 -7.70 10.54 22.51
N LYS A 26 -8.16 11.12 21.40
CA LYS A 26 -9.59 11.23 21.11
C LYS A 26 -10.28 11.87 22.32
N ASP A 27 -11.22 11.16 22.93
CA ASP A 27 -12.04 11.63 24.06
C ASP A 27 -11.52 11.13 25.42
N LYS A 28 -10.29 10.60 25.47
CA LYS A 28 -9.70 10.02 26.68
C LYS A 28 -8.42 10.73 27.10
N THR A 29 -8.24 10.93 28.40
CA THR A 29 -6.98 11.40 28.98
C THR A 29 -6.13 10.20 29.39
N VAL A 30 -4.91 10.15 28.85
CA VAL A 30 -3.97 9.03 29.02
C VAL A 30 -2.73 9.54 29.73
N VAL A 31 -2.32 8.80 30.76
CA VAL A 31 -1.10 9.06 31.53
C VAL A 31 -0.04 8.06 31.12
N THR A 32 1.13 8.59 30.76
CA THR A 32 2.32 7.79 30.42
C THR A 32 3.53 8.34 31.12
N ARG A 33 4.50 7.47 31.45
CA ARG A 33 5.83 7.93 31.84
C ARG A 33 6.47 8.72 30.70
N ARG A 34 7.22 9.76 31.05
CA ARG A 34 7.94 10.63 30.12
C ARG A 34 8.81 9.76 29.21
N PRO A 35 8.64 9.83 27.89
CA PRO A 35 9.44 9.04 26.98
C PRO A 35 10.90 9.53 27.02
N SER A 36 11.84 8.61 27.19
CA SER A 36 13.26 8.88 27.00
C SER A 36 13.68 8.57 25.56
N ARG A 37 14.60 9.36 25.01
CA ARG A 37 15.17 9.05 23.69
C ARG A 37 16.09 7.83 23.82
N SER A 38 15.80 6.78 23.07
CA SER A 38 16.71 5.64 22.94
C SER A 38 18.02 6.09 22.30
N ARG A 39 19.15 5.72 22.89
CA ARG A 39 20.50 5.91 22.30
C ARG A 39 20.89 4.80 21.32
N LYS A 40 20.03 3.78 21.13
CA LYS A 40 20.30 2.67 20.21
C LYS A 40 20.25 3.16 18.77
N LYS A 41 21.23 2.76 17.97
CA LYS A 41 21.23 3.01 16.52
C LYS A 41 20.08 2.24 15.87
N ASN A 42 19.40 2.88 14.93
CA ASN A 42 18.33 2.24 14.16
C ASN A 42 18.91 1.11 13.29
N SER A 43 18.19 -0.01 13.22
CA SER A 43 18.53 -1.09 12.28
C SER A 43 18.34 -0.65 10.82
N PRO A 44 18.95 -1.33 9.84
CA PRO A 44 18.77 -0.98 8.42
C PRO A 44 17.30 -0.94 7.99
N LEU A 45 16.48 -1.88 8.45
CA LEU A 45 15.04 -1.91 8.17
C LEU A 45 14.28 -0.73 8.81
N GLN A 46 14.68 -0.32 10.01
CA GLN A 46 14.12 0.86 10.67
C GLN A 46 14.51 2.14 9.92
N GLN A 47 15.76 2.26 9.47
CA GLN A 47 16.21 3.39 8.66
C GLN A 47 15.45 3.50 7.34
N LEU A 48 15.25 2.37 6.65
CA LEU A 48 14.44 2.32 5.43
C LEU A 48 13.00 2.76 5.68
N SER A 49 12.40 2.28 6.76
CA SER A 49 11.03 2.67 7.16
C SER A 49 10.94 4.16 7.47
N CYS A 50 11.92 4.72 8.17
CA CYS A 50 12.01 6.17 8.44
C CYS A 50 12.18 6.98 7.15
N SER A 51 13.02 6.53 6.21
CA SER A 51 13.21 7.21 4.93
C SER A 51 11.93 7.23 4.11
N ARG A 52 11.27 6.07 3.98
CA ARG A 52 9.98 5.97 3.27
C ARG A 52 8.91 6.86 3.90
N PHE A 53 8.86 6.92 5.24
CA PHE A 53 7.93 7.80 5.93
C PHE A 53 8.24 9.30 5.72
N LYS A 54 9.53 9.67 5.66
CA LYS A 54 9.98 11.04 5.35
C LYS A 54 9.53 11.45 3.96
N GLU A 55 9.67 10.56 2.97
CA GLU A 55 9.17 10.79 1.62
C GLU A 55 7.65 10.90 1.59
N ALA A 56 6.93 9.98 2.23
CA ALA A 56 5.47 10.02 2.35
C ALA A 56 4.98 11.35 2.92
N SER A 57 5.66 11.85 3.96
CA SER A 57 5.35 13.13 4.61
C SER A 57 5.60 14.34 3.70
N ARG A 58 6.58 14.24 2.78
CA ARG A 58 6.85 15.28 1.77
C ARG A 58 5.75 15.28 0.70
N TYR A 59 5.38 14.11 0.20
CA TYR A 59 4.31 13.94 -0.77
C TYR A 59 2.94 14.36 -0.22
N ALA A 60 2.60 13.97 1.02
CA ALA A 60 1.37 14.40 1.65
C ALA A 60 1.27 15.93 1.74
N ARG A 61 2.37 16.59 2.09
CA ARG A 61 2.42 18.06 2.12
C ARG A 61 2.30 18.69 0.74
N SER A 62 2.87 18.12 -0.32
CA SER A 62 2.74 18.67 -1.67
C SER A 62 1.30 18.53 -2.20
N ILE A 63 0.66 17.39 -1.97
CA ILE A 63 -0.72 17.12 -2.41
C ILE A 63 -1.73 18.03 -1.71
N LEU A 64 -1.55 18.28 -0.41
CA LEU A 64 -2.45 19.12 0.36
C LEU A 64 -2.38 20.62 -0.03
N ARG A 65 -1.38 21.04 -0.82
CA ARG A 65 -1.33 22.40 -1.39
C ARG A 65 -2.37 22.61 -2.48
N ASP A 66 -2.76 21.54 -3.17
CA ASP A 66 -3.80 21.58 -4.20
C ASP A 66 -5.18 21.48 -3.51
N PRO A 67 -6.05 22.50 -3.63
CA PRO A 67 -7.34 22.52 -2.95
C PRO A 67 -8.28 21.40 -3.41
N VAL A 68 -8.23 21.01 -4.69
CA VAL A 68 -9.08 19.97 -5.26
C VAL A 68 -8.71 18.61 -4.69
N LYS A 69 -7.40 18.28 -4.69
CA LYS A 69 -6.89 17.04 -4.09
C LYS A 69 -7.12 17.01 -2.59
N ARG A 70 -6.92 18.14 -1.90
CA ARG A 70 -7.16 18.26 -0.46
C ARG A 70 -8.61 17.91 -0.10
N GLU A 71 -9.59 18.41 -0.85
CA GLU A 71 -11.00 18.10 -0.59
C GLU A 71 -11.32 16.62 -0.87
N HIS A 72 -10.78 16.07 -1.96
CA HIS A 72 -10.90 14.64 -2.26
C HIS A 72 -10.41 13.77 -1.09
N TYR A 73 -9.21 14.03 -0.57
CA TYR A 73 -8.65 13.29 0.56
C TYR A 73 -9.37 13.56 1.89
N ARG A 74 -9.99 14.73 2.06
CA ARG A 74 -10.84 15.02 3.22
C ARG A 74 -12.09 14.14 3.22
N LYS A 75 -12.74 13.97 2.06
CA LYS A 75 -13.89 13.04 1.91
C LYS A 75 -13.47 11.59 2.16
N LEU A 76 -12.30 11.19 1.65
CA LEU A 76 -11.74 9.86 1.93
C LEU A 76 -11.41 9.66 3.42
N ALA A 77 -10.93 10.69 4.13
CA ALA A 77 -10.63 10.59 5.56
C ALA A 77 -11.88 10.23 6.37
N VAL A 78 -13.03 10.85 6.05
CA VAL A 78 -14.31 10.52 6.68
C VAL A 78 -14.71 9.08 6.35
N LYS A 79 -14.67 8.69 5.07
CA LYS A 79 -15.03 7.34 4.62
C LYS A 79 -14.18 6.25 5.28
N LEU A 80 -12.88 6.47 5.42
CA LEU A 80 -11.92 5.52 5.97
C LEU A 80 -11.75 5.64 7.50
N LYS A 81 -12.56 6.48 8.17
CA LYS A 81 -12.49 6.75 9.62
C LYS A 81 -11.08 7.15 10.07
N LYS A 82 -10.39 7.97 9.27
CA LYS A 82 -9.05 8.52 9.56
C LYS A 82 -9.16 9.94 10.09
N HIS A 83 -8.24 10.32 10.98
CA HIS A 83 -8.26 11.62 11.65
C HIS A 83 -8.17 12.83 10.69
N CYS A 84 -7.38 12.73 9.63
CA CYS A 84 -7.19 13.84 8.69
C CYS A 84 -6.74 13.33 7.31
N ALA A 85 -6.90 14.18 6.29
CA ALA A 85 -6.45 13.92 4.92
C ALA A 85 -4.97 13.56 4.84
N TYR A 86 -4.11 14.20 5.65
CA TYR A 86 -2.69 13.90 5.74
C TYR A 86 -2.42 12.43 6.08
N ASN A 87 -3.12 11.88 7.07
CA ASN A 87 -2.97 10.48 7.48
C ASN A 87 -3.47 9.50 6.41
N VAL A 88 -4.46 9.89 5.61
CA VAL A 88 -4.94 9.08 4.47
C VAL A 88 -3.85 8.98 3.42
N ILE A 89 -3.26 10.11 3.00
CA ILE A 89 -2.23 10.15 1.97
C ILE A 89 -0.99 9.35 2.40
N ILE A 90 -0.56 9.50 3.66
CA ILE A 90 0.54 8.69 4.20
C ILE A 90 0.18 7.21 4.17
N SER A 91 -1.03 6.84 4.59
CA SER A 91 -1.46 5.43 4.56
C SER A 91 -1.42 4.89 3.15
N GLU A 92 -1.92 5.65 2.16
CA GLU A 92 -1.90 5.26 0.77
C GLU A 92 -0.48 5.08 0.24
N TYR A 93 0.43 6.01 0.52
CA TYR A 93 1.84 5.94 0.09
C TYR A 93 2.59 4.76 0.72
N MET A 94 2.21 4.35 1.93
CA MET A 94 2.87 3.26 2.64
C MET A 94 2.32 1.89 2.24
N LEU A 95 1.09 1.82 1.73
CA LEU A 95 0.46 0.59 1.26
C LEU A 95 1.02 0.19 -0.12
N ARG A 96 1.41 -1.08 -0.25
CA ARG A 96 1.75 -1.67 -1.55
C ARG A 96 0.48 -2.16 -2.25
N VAL A 97 0.54 -2.25 -3.58
CA VAL A 97 -0.50 -2.92 -4.38
C VAL A 97 -0.29 -4.43 -4.23
N SER A 98 -1.35 -5.17 -3.94
CA SER A 98 -1.38 -6.63 -3.94
C SER A 98 -1.78 -7.11 -5.32
N ILE A 99 -1.03 -8.01 -5.94
CA ILE A 99 -1.29 -8.47 -7.31
C ILE A 99 -1.50 -9.99 -7.30
N GLU A 100 -2.71 -10.43 -7.59
CA GLU A 100 -3.03 -11.86 -7.62
C GLU A 100 -3.40 -12.28 -9.04
N ALA A 101 -2.89 -13.41 -9.52
CA ALA A 101 -3.34 -14.00 -10.78
C ALA A 101 -4.59 -14.85 -10.51
N LYS A 102 -5.71 -14.50 -11.14
CA LYS A 102 -7.00 -15.19 -10.95
C LYS A 102 -7.19 -16.32 -11.95
N ASP A 103 -6.88 -16.07 -13.21
CA ASP A 103 -7.04 -17.05 -14.28
C ASP A 103 -5.98 -16.80 -15.36
N VAL A 104 -5.34 -17.87 -15.80
CA VAL A 104 -4.31 -17.84 -16.85
C VAL A 104 -4.66 -18.87 -17.90
N LYS A 105 -5.21 -18.38 -19.01
CA LYS A 105 -5.47 -19.18 -20.19
C LYS A 105 -4.28 -19.08 -21.14
N ALA A 106 -3.32 -19.97 -20.92
CA ALA A 106 -2.26 -20.22 -21.89
C ALA A 106 -2.86 -20.84 -23.15
N SER A 107 -2.40 -20.40 -24.31
CA SER A 107 -2.82 -20.98 -25.59
C SER A 107 -1.58 -21.25 -26.43
N THR A 108 -1.50 -22.47 -26.98
CA THR A 108 -0.42 -22.90 -27.87
C THR A 108 -0.63 -22.44 -29.32
N ARG A 109 -1.87 -22.10 -29.70
CA ARG A 109 -2.26 -21.77 -31.08
C ARG A 109 -3.03 -20.44 -31.24
N GLY A 110 -3.05 -19.60 -30.20
CA GLY A 110 -3.82 -18.36 -30.22
C GLY A 110 -3.38 -17.35 -29.16
N ARG A 111 -4.15 -16.27 -29.01
CA ARG A 111 -3.90 -15.22 -28.01
C ARG A 111 -4.05 -15.79 -26.61
N ALA A 112 -3.00 -15.64 -25.80
CA ALA A 112 -3.08 -16.01 -24.39
C ALA A 112 -3.71 -14.88 -23.58
N ARG A 113 -4.55 -15.24 -22.60
CA ARG A 113 -5.28 -14.28 -21.77
C ARG A 113 -4.95 -14.51 -20.30
N ILE A 114 -4.55 -13.43 -19.63
CA ILE A 114 -4.20 -13.44 -18.21
C ILE A 114 -5.12 -12.46 -17.50
N VAL A 115 -5.84 -12.96 -16.50
CA VAL A 115 -6.70 -12.18 -15.60
C VAL A 115 -5.97 -11.97 -14.29
N LEU A 116 -5.73 -10.70 -13.97
CA LEU A 116 -5.02 -10.23 -12.79
C LEU A 116 -5.97 -9.44 -11.92
N THR A 117 -5.81 -9.59 -10.61
CA THR A 117 -6.51 -8.80 -9.60
C THR A 117 -5.47 -7.92 -8.93
N ALA A 118 -5.49 -6.62 -9.20
CA ALA A 118 -4.58 -5.66 -8.58
C ALA A 118 -5.38 -4.80 -7.60
N THR A 119 -5.15 -4.99 -6.30
CA THR A 119 -5.89 -4.29 -5.25
C THR A 119 -4.99 -3.44 -4.37
N LYS A 120 -5.49 -2.25 -4.02
CA LYS A 120 -4.91 -1.39 -2.99
C LYS A 120 -6.02 -1.03 -2.02
N LYS A 121 -5.86 -1.39 -0.73
CA LYS A 121 -6.94 -1.29 0.28
C LYS A 121 -7.51 0.12 0.38
N GLY A 122 -8.68 0.34 -0.23
CA GLY A 122 -9.39 1.63 -0.22
C GLY A 122 -8.91 2.65 -1.26
N PHE A 123 -8.04 2.27 -2.19
CA PHE A 123 -7.40 3.18 -3.15
C PHE A 123 -7.40 2.62 -4.58
N LYS A 124 -7.21 3.50 -5.57
CA LYS A 124 -7.21 3.13 -6.99
C LYS A 124 -5.79 2.80 -7.46
N VAL A 125 -5.67 1.79 -8.31
CA VAL A 125 -4.45 1.48 -9.06
C VAL A 125 -4.48 2.26 -10.37
N LYS A 126 -3.38 2.91 -10.75
CA LYS A 126 -3.31 3.80 -11.92
C LYS A 126 -3.07 3.00 -13.20
N GLN A 127 -2.13 2.05 -13.15
CA GLN A 127 -1.70 1.27 -14.30
C GLN A 127 -1.18 -0.09 -13.85
N VAL A 128 -1.33 -1.12 -14.70
CA VAL A 128 -0.77 -2.46 -14.47
C VAL A 128 -0.06 -2.89 -15.75
N ASP A 129 1.26 -3.05 -15.66
CA ASP A 129 2.10 -3.55 -16.73
C ASP A 129 2.43 -5.01 -16.50
N VAL A 130 2.45 -5.78 -17.57
CA VAL A 130 2.68 -7.22 -17.54
C VAL A 130 3.85 -7.55 -18.43
N LYS A 131 4.82 -8.30 -17.88
CA LYS A 131 5.97 -8.83 -18.59
C LYS A 131 6.02 -10.34 -18.42
N LEU A 132 5.81 -11.06 -19.51
CA LEU A 132 5.97 -12.50 -19.60
C LEU A 132 7.42 -12.84 -19.96
N THR A 133 8.03 -13.70 -19.16
CA THR A 133 9.39 -14.20 -19.35
C THR A 133 9.36 -15.73 -19.39
N SER A 134 10.12 -16.34 -20.29
CA SER A 134 10.36 -17.79 -20.33
C SER A 134 11.15 -18.23 -19.08
N SER A 135 11.12 -19.52 -18.75
CA SER A 135 12.00 -20.11 -17.73
C SER A 135 13.49 -19.88 -18.02
N THR A 136 13.84 -19.68 -19.29
CA THR A 136 15.20 -19.37 -19.77
C THR A 136 15.56 -17.88 -19.72
N GLY A 137 14.65 -17.01 -19.25
CA GLY A 137 14.89 -15.56 -19.13
C GLY A 137 14.56 -14.74 -20.38
N ALA A 138 14.17 -15.38 -21.49
CA ALA A 138 13.74 -14.68 -22.69
C ALA A 138 12.38 -14.00 -22.49
N VAL A 139 12.26 -12.71 -22.86
CA VAL A 139 10.99 -11.98 -22.78
C VAL A 139 10.07 -12.45 -23.90
N LEU A 140 8.95 -13.07 -23.55
CA LEU A 140 7.99 -13.61 -24.51
C LEU A 140 6.99 -12.55 -24.97
N SER A 141 6.61 -11.65 -24.06
CA SER A 141 5.55 -10.67 -24.31
C SER A 141 5.56 -9.61 -23.21
N SER A 142 5.31 -8.36 -23.57
CA SER A 142 5.20 -7.25 -22.61
C SER A 142 4.14 -6.28 -23.07
N GLY A 143 3.33 -5.78 -22.15
CA GLY A 143 2.37 -4.74 -22.45
C GLY A 143 1.52 -4.34 -21.25
N GLN A 144 0.62 -3.40 -21.49
CA GLN A 144 -0.28 -2.86 -20.47
C GLN A 144 -1.52 -3.74 -20.35
N ALA A 145 -1.93 -4.05 -19.12
CA ALA A 145 -3.20 -4.69 -18.87
C ALA A 145 -4.33 -3.68 -18.99
N ARG A 146 -5.47 -4.12 -19.54
CA ARG A 146 -6.68 -3.32 -19.62
C ARG A 146 -7.52 -3.55 -18.36
N GLN A 147 -7.88 -2.47 -17.68
CA GLN A 147 -8.81 -2.54 -16.56
C GLN A 147 -10.19 -2.99 -17.05
N ILE A 148 -10.74 -4.06 -16.46
CA ILE A 148 -12.12 -4.50 -16.71
C ILE A 148 -13.05 -3.98 -15.62
N ASN A 149 -12.63 -4.12 -14.36
CA ASN A 149 -13.40 -3.71 -13.19
C ASN A 149 -12.55 -2.81 -12.28
N SER A 150 -13.09 -2.35 -11.15
CA SER A 150 -12.34 -1.53 -10.17
C SER A 150 -11.07 -2.21 -9.64
N THR A 151 -11.02 -3.55 -9.64
CA THR A 151 -9.91 -4.37 -9.12
C THR A 151 -9.28 -5.29 -10.15
N ASP A 152 -10.01 -5.64 -11.21
CA ASP A 152 -9.63 -6.71 -12.14
C ASP A 152 -9.09 -6.11 -13.44
N TRP A 153 -7.95 -6.64 -13.87
CA TRP A 153 -7.19 -6.24 -15.03
C TRP A 153 -6.98 -7.46 -15.92
N VAL A 154 -7.10 -7.27 -17.23
CA VAL A 154 -6.87 -8.33 -18.21
C VAL A 154 -5.78 -7.94 -19.17
N TYR A 155 -4.80 -8.83 -19.27
CA TYR A 155 -3.74 -8.75 -20.25
C TYR A 155 -3.96 -9.81 -21.32
N THR A 156 -3.97 -9.38 -22.58
CA THR A 156 -4.02 -10.28 -23.74
C THR A 156 -2.67 -10.22 -24.45
N SER A 157 -1.97 -11.35 -24.43
CA SER A 157 -0.73 -11.52 -25.19
C SER A 157 -1.06 -11.91 -26.62
N ASN A 158 -0.41 -11.25 -27.58
CA ASN A 158 -0.48 -11.64 -28.99
C ASN A 158 0.36 -12.89 -29.29
N MET A 159 1.35 -13.18 -28.46
CA MET A 159 2.18 -14.37 -28.59
C MET A 159 1.63 -15.51 -27.75
N PRO A 160 1.56 -16.74 -28.30
CA PRO A 160 1.32 -17.93 -27.50
C PRO A 160 2.50 -18.14 -26.55
N PHE A 161 2.23 -18.66 -25.36
CA PHE A 161 3.28 -19.10 -24.44
C PHE A 161 2.92 -20.48 -23.88
N SER A 162 3.96 -21.30 -23.66
CA SER A 162 3.83 -22.61 -23.03
C SER A 162 4.43 -22.58 -21.63
N HIS A 163 3.92 -23.43 -20.77
CA HIS A 163 4.50 -23.69 -19.45
C HIS A 163 5.86 -24.42 -19.60
N PRO A 164 6.82 -24.18 -18.70
CA PRO A 164 6.79 -23.24 -17.57
C PRO A 164 7.20 -21.80 -17.96
N CYS A 165 6.54 -20.79 -17.37
CA CYS A 165 6.86 -19.37 -17.61
C CYS A 165 6.78 -18.53 -16.33
N ILE A 166 7.48 -17.40 -16.32
CA ILE A 166 7.52 -16.46 -15.21
C ILE A 166 6.80 -15.18 -15.64
N LEU A 167 5.70 -14.87 -14.98
CA LEU A 167 4.97 -13.63 -15.13
C LEU A 167 5.52 -12.61 -14.13
N THR A 168 6.05 -11.50 -14.62
CA THR A 168 6.39 -10.34 -13.80
C THR A 168 5.33 -9.27 -14.04
N VAL A 169 4.55 -8.96 -13.01
CA VAL A 169 3.54 -7.90 -13.06
C VAL A 169 4.07 -6.69 -12.29
N THR A 170 3.94 -5.51 -12.89
CA THR A 170 4.31 -4.23 -12.30
C THR A 170 3.06 -3.37 -12.20
N ALA A 171 2.50 -3.20 -11.02
CA ALA A 171 1.40 -2.27 -10.78
C ALA A 171 1.92 -0.91 -10.34
N ILE A 172 1.46 0.15 -10.98
CA ILE A 172 1.80 1.54 -10.67
C ILE A 172 0.58 2.18 -10.00
N ASP A 173 0.81 2.79 -8.83
CA ASP A 173 -0.23 3.47 -8.08
C ASP A 173 -0.37 4.97 -8.45
N ALA A 174 -1.26 5.68 -7.75
CA ALA A 174 -1.51 7.10 -7.97
C ALA A 174 -0.30 8.01 -7.66
N PHE A 175 0.73 7.51 -6.97
CA PHE A 175 1.97 8.23 -6.65
C PHE A 175 3.15 7.78 -7.49
N ASP A 176 2.89 7.09 -8.60
CA ASP A 176 3.90 6.52 -9.48
C ASP A 176 4.84 5.52 -8.77
N GLN A 177 4.37 4.91 -7.67
CA GLN A 177 5.09 3.81 -7.03
C GLN A 177 4.79 2.49 -7.72
N ALA A 178 5.86 1.82 -8.14
CA ALA A 178 5.78 0.48 -8.72
C ALA A 178 5.77 -0.59 -7.62
N SER A 179 4.77 -1.47 -7.66
CA SER A 179 4.74 -2.75 -6.93
C SER A 179 4.96 -3.87 -7.95
N ILE A 180 6.01 -4.66 -7.73
CA ILE A 180 6.40 -5.73 -8.64
C ILE A 180 6.10 -7.06 -7.97
N GLU A 181 5.40 -7.93 -8.68
CA GLU A 181 5.09 -9.29 -8.24
C GLU A 181 5.50 -10.29 -9.32
N LYS A 182 6.17 -11.36 -8.90
CA LYS A 182 6.63 -12.44 -9.78
C LYS A 182 5.81 -13.67 -9.49
N ILE A 183 5.13 -14.18 -10.51
CA ILE A 183 4.25 -15.35 -10.44
C ILE A 183 4.81 -16.40 -11.41
N THR A 184 5.14 -17.58 -10.90
CA THR A 184 5.66 -18.69 -11.71
C THR A 184 4.53 -19.64 -12.08
N PHE A 185 4.47 -20.04 -13.35
CA PHE A 185 3.49 -21.00 -13.87
C PHE A 185 4.18 -22.28 -14.38
N PRO A 186 3.56 -23.48 -14.22
CA PRO A 186 2.22 -23.71 -13.64
C PRO A 186 2.22 -23.38 -12.14
N LEU A 187 1.10 -22.86 -11.64
CA LEU A 187 0.93 -22.60 -10.20
C LEU A 187 1.25 -23.90 -9.47
N ALA A 188 2.18 -23.85 -8.52
CA ALA A 188 2.46 -25.02 -7.69
C ALA A 188 1.12 -25.51 -7.11
N PRO A 189 0.83 -26.84 -7.13
CA PRO A 189 -0.39 -27.34 -6.53
C PRO A 189 -0.41 -26.86 -5.08
N LEU A 190 -1.52 -26.20 -4.69
CA LEU A 190 -1.78 -25.90 -3.28
C LEU A 190 -1.74 -27.24 -2.55
N SER A 191 -0.73 -27.43 -1.69
CA SER A 191 -0.64 -28.62 -0.84
C SER A 191 -1.96 -28.76 -0.06
N PRO A 192 -2.51 -29.98 0.05
CA PRO A 192 -3.78 -30.24 0.73
C PRO A 192 -3.74 -29.89 2.22
#